data_AF-A0A257MYX8-F1
#
_entry.id   AF-A0A257MYX8-F1
#
_cell.length_a   1.000
_cell.length_b   1.000
_cell.length_c   1.000
_cell.angle_alpha   90.00
_cell.angle_beta   90.00
_cell.angle_gamma   90.00
#
_symmetry.space_group_name_H-M   'P 1'
#
loop_
_entity.id
_entity.type
_entity.pdbx_description
1 polymer ?
#
loop_
_entity_poly.entity_id
_entity_poly.type
_entity_poly.pdbx_seq_one_letter_code
_entity_poly.pdbx_strand_id
1 'polypeptide(L)'
;MIGGIVMIFVALWIYQSAMKAKLTNVMMWVAGAAIAFYVMQFFLVEINIYILESVRSSEGGAAYEAIDGADRKNIGDFEGFGGYLKSLYFELFPSIFSFMAIAFLRIKFITKEQFAVSTLFGGIKEMFQSIKQSFKSPE
;
A
#
# COMPACT_ATOMS: atom_id res chain seq x y z
N MET A 1 -10.39 -3.78 0.38
CA MET A 1 -9.43 -3.27 -0.65
C MET A 1 -9.10 -1.79 -0.39
N ILE A 2 -8.40 -1.52 0.71
CA ILE A 2 -7.91 -0.19 1.06
C ILE A 2 -6.78 0.32 0.15
N GLY A 3 -6.02 -0.59 -0.47
CA GLY A 3 -4.84 -0.23 -1.27
C GLY A 3 -5.11 0.69 -2.47
N GLY A 4 -6.30 0.59 -3.09
CA GLY A 4 -6.68 1.50 -4.18
C GLY A 4 -6.77 2.97 -3.72
N ILE A 5 -7.35 3.20 -2.54
CA ILE A 5 -7.43 4.55 -1.95
C ILE A 5 -6.02 5.06 -1.60
N VAL A 6 -5.18 4.20 -1.02
CA VAL A 6 -3.78 4.55 -0.70
C VAL A 6 -3.00 4.91 -1.96
N MET A 7 -3.20 4.18 -3.06
CA MET A 7 -2.58 4.48 -4.35
C MET A 7 -2.95 5.87 -4.87
N ILE A 8 -4.22 6.28 -4.73
CA ILE A 8 -4.67 7.63 -5.13
C ILE A 8 -3.91 8.69 -4.31
N PHE A 9 -3.79 8.50 -2.99
CA PHE A 9 -3.01 9.42 -2.15
C PHE A 9 -1.53 9.43 -2.54
N VAL A 10 -0.93 8.29 -2.85
CA VAL A 10 0.44 8.22 -3.37
C VAL A 10 0.58 9.01 -4.67
N ALA A 11 -0.35 8.86 -5.61
CA ALA A 11 -0.31 9.59 -6.88
C ALA A 11 -0.37 11.12 -6.67
N LEU A 12 -1.29 11.60 -5.83
CA LEU A 12 -1.40 13.02 -5.48
C LEU A 12 -0.15 13.54 -4.75
N TRP A 13 0.41 12.75 -3.84
CA TRP A 13 1.60 13.11 -3.09
C TRP A 13 2.83 13.23 -4.00
N ILE A 14 2.98 12.30 -4.95
CA ILE A 14 4.05 12.32 -5.95
C ILE A 14 3.88 13.49 -6.91
N TYR A 15 2.66 13.76 -7.37
CA TYR A 15 2.37 14.92 -8.19
C TYR A 15 2.85 16.21 -7.53
N GLN A 16 2.43 16.45 -6.28
CA GLN A 16 2.83 17.65 -5.54
C GLN A 16 4.34 17.70 -5.29
N SER A 17 4.96 16.57 -4.99
CA SER A 17 6.41 16.49 -4.77
C SER A 17 7.19 16.83 -6.04
N ALA A 18 6.79 16.28 -7.19
CA ALA A 18 7.43 16.52 -8.48
C ALA A 18 7.21 17.96 -8.98
N MET A 19 6.02 18.54 -8.74
CA MET A 19 5.74 19.95 -9.01
C MET A 19 6.63 20.87 -8.17
N LYS A 20 6.76 20.59 -6.85
CA LYS A 20 7.66 21.34 -5.95
C LYS A 20 9.12 21.23 -6.38
N ALA A 21 9.54 20.06 -6.84
CA ALA A 21 10.88 19.81 -7.38
C ALA A 21 11.08 20.34 -8.82
N LYS A 22 10.08 20.99 -9.42
CA LYS A 22 10.12 21.59 -10.77
C LYS A 22 10.56 20.61 -11.87
N LEU A 23 10.12 19.35 -11.77
CA LEU A 23 10.42 18.34 -12.79
C LEU A 23 9.56 18.56 -14.05
N THR A 24 10.14 18.36 -15.23
CA THR A 24 9.42 18.56 -16.51
C THR A 24 8.41 17.44 -16.80
N ASN A 25 8.71 16.21 -16.36
CA ASN A 25 7.91 15.01 -16.67
C ASN A 25 7.07 14.55 -15.47
N VAL A 26 6.30 15.46 -14.87
CA VAL A 26 5.54 15.19 -13.63
C VAL A 26 4.60 13.99 -13.79
N MET A 27 3.83 13.93 -14.87
CA MET A 27 2.85 12.85 -15.09
C MET A 27 3.52 11.48 -15.26
N MET A 28 4.75 11.43 -15.79
CA MET A 28 5.53 10.20 -15.88
C MET A 28 5.91 9.68 -14.49
N TRP A 29 6.29 10.58 -13.57
CA TRP A 29 6.58 10.20 -12.17
C TRP A 29 5.34 9.74 -11.43
N VAL A 30 4.20 10.39 -11.65
CA VAL A 30 2.91 9.98 -11.07
C VAL A 30 2.51 8.59 -11.55
N ALA A 31 2.52 8.37 -12.87
CA ALA A 31 2.19 7.07 -13.46
C ALA A 31 3.18 5.99 -13.01
N GLY A 32 4.49 6.29 -13.04
CA GLY A 32 5.53 5.38 -12.58
C GLY A 32 5.39 4.99 -11.12
N ALA A 33 5.06 5.94 -10.23
CA ALA A 33 4.82 5.66 -8.82
C ALA A 33 3.55 4.84 -8.58
N ALA A 34 2.47 5.11 -9.31
CA ALA A 34 1.24 4.32 -9.23
C ALA A 34 1.46 2.87 -9.70
N ILE A 35 2.16 2.67 -10.81
CA ILE A 35 2.53 1.35 -11.32
C ILE A 35 3.45 0.63 -10.33
N ALA A 36 4.50 1.29 -9.83
CA ALA A 36 5.40 0.69 -8.86
C ALA A 36 4.69 0.32 -7.55
N PHE A 37 3.76 1.16 -7.07
CA PHE A 37 2.93 0.86 -5.91
C PHE A 37 2.05 -0.37 -6.16
N TYR A 38 1.35 -0.41 -7.30
CA TYR A 38 0.49 -1.54 -7.67
C TYR A 38 1.27 -2.85 -7.76
N VAL A 39 2.41 -2.85 -8.45
CA VAL A 39 3.26 -4.04 -8.63
C VAL A 39 3.77 -4.54 -7.27
N MET A 40 4.25 -3.65 -6.41
CA MET A 40 4.68 -4.01 -5.05
C MET A 40 3.53 -4.59 -4.24
N GLN A 41 2.36 -3.94 -4.29
CA GLN A 41 1.18 -4.40 -3.56
C GLN A 41 0.74 -5.78 -4.06
N PHE A 42 0.72 -5.99 -5.38
CA PHE A 42 0.39 -7.27 -5.99
C PHE A 42 1.32 -8.38 -5.48
N PHE A 43 2.64 -8.19 -5.57
CA PHE A 43 3.59 -9.20 -5.08
C PHE A 43 3.46 -9.47 -3.59
N LEU A 44 3.21 -8.45 -2.77
CA LEU A 44 3.03 -8.64 -1.32
C LEU A 44 1.74 -9.35 -0.97
N VAL A 45 0.67 -9.15 -1.76
CA VAL A 45 -0.56 -9.93 -1.63
C VAL A 45 -0.30 -11.40 -1.97
N GLU A 46 0.41 -11.68 -3.06
CA GLU A 46 0.78 -13.05 -3.43
C GLU A 46 1.67 -13.70 -2.36
N ILE A 47 2.66 -12.99 -1.82
CA ILE A 47 3.50 -13.46 -0.71
C ILE A 47 2.65 -13.75 0.53
N ASN A 48 1.70 -12.87 0.85
CA ASN A 48 0.79 -13.05 1.97
C ASN A 48 -0.06 -14.31 1.82
N ILE A 49 -0.60 -14.55 0.63
CA ILE A 49 -1.34 -15.78 0.29
C ILE A 49 -0.44 -16.99 0.48
N TYR A 50 0.77 -16.97 -0.09
CA TYR A 50 1.72 -18.07 0.02
C TYR A 50 2.11 -18.37 1.48
N ILE A 51 2.39 -17.34 2.29
CA ILE A 51 2.69 -17.51 3.71
C ILE A 51 1.51 -18.17 4.41
N LEU A 52 0.30 -17.68 4.16
CA LEU A 52 -0.92 -18.18 4.80
C LEU A 52 -1.21 -19.63 4.40
N GLU A 53 -0.98 -20.01 3.15
CA GLU A 53 -1.05 -21.40 2.69
C GLU A 53 0.05 -22.26 3.33
N SER A 54 1.28 -21.77 3.43
CA SER A 54 2.40 -22.53 4.02
C SER A 54 2.18 -22.83 5.49
N VAL A 55 1.73 -21.84 6.28
CA VAL A 55 1.39 -22.03 7.70
C VAL A 55 0.26 -23.04 7.85
N ARG A 56 -0.78 -22.95 7.01
CA ARG A 56 -1.90 -23.89 7.07
C ARG A 56 -1.55 -25.31 6.61
N SER A 57 -0.70 -25.46 5.59
CA SER A 57 -0.22 -26.77 5.14
C SER A 57 0.60 -27.50 6.22
N SER A 58 1.24 -26.75 7.13
CA SER A 58 1.97 -27.31 8.27
C SER A 58 1.06 -27.76 9.42
N GLU A 59 -0.22 -27.36 9.41
CA GLU A 59 -1.23 -27.66 10.44
C GLU A 59 -2.26 -28.73 9.98
N GLY A 60 -2.32 -29.06 8.68
CA GLY A 60 -3.36 -29.90 8.08
C GLY A 60 -2.90 -31.30 7.66
N GLY A 61 -3.39 -32.35 8.35
CA GLY A 61 -3.37 -33.73 7.83
C GLY A 61 -4.41 -33.95 6.72
N ALA A 62 -4.44 -35.16 6.12
CA ALA A 62 -5.20 -35.56 4.92
C ALA A 62 -6.69 -35.14 4.80
N ALA A 63 -7.34 -34.71 5.89
CA ALA A 63 -8.67 -34.11 5.86
C ALA A 63 -8.71 -32.67 5.31
N TYR A 64 -7.59 -31.94 5.34
CA TYR A 64 -7.47 -30.55 4.87
C TYR A 64 -7.48 -30.43 3.34
N GLU A 65 -6.90 -31.41 2.65
CA GLU A 65 -6.90 -31.48 1.17
C GLU A 65 -8.26 -31.90 0.61
N ALA A 66 -9.11 -32.56 1.40
CA ALA A 66 -10.42 -33.07 0.99
C ALA A 66 -11.55 -32.02 0.97
N ILE A 67 -11.31 -30.82 1.52
CA ILE A 67 -12.30 -29.74 1.54
C ILE A 67 -12.09 -28.86 0.31
N ASP A 68 -12.93 -29.06 -0.71
CA ASP A 68 -12.97 -28.21 -1.89
C ASP A 68 -13.70 -26.88 -1.58
N GLY A 69 -13.09 -25.77 -1.99
CA GLY A 69 -13.59 -24.40 -1.76
C GLY A 69 -12.77 -23.59 -0.74
N ALA A 70 -12.11 -22.54 -1.22
CA ALA A 70 -11.29 -21.62 -0.42
C ALA A 70 -12.04 -20.99 0.77
N ASP A 71 -13.35 -20.75 0.64
CA ASP A 71 -14.18 -20.15 1.70
C ASP A 71 -14.41 -21.07 2.91
N ARG A 72 -14.51 -22.40 2.70
CA ARG A 72 -14.71 -23.33 3.82
C ARG A 72 -13.42 -23.64 4.58
N LYS A 73 -12.25 -23.39 3.96
CA LYS A 73 -10.92 -23.50 4.58
C LYS A 73 -10.59 -22.34 5.54
N ASN A 74 -11.42 -21.28 5.57
CA ASN A 74 -11.21 -20.08 6.39
C ASN A 74 -12.06 -20.03 7.67
N ILE A 75 -12.96 -21.00 7.88
CA ILE A 75 -13.88 -21.00 9.03
C ILE A 75 -13.07 -21.14 10.33
N GLY A 76 -13.18 -20.16 11.24
CA GLY A 76 -12.45 -20.11 12.51
C GLY A 76 -11.06 -19.41 12.48
N ASP A 77 -10.36 -19.37 11.35
CA ASP A 77 -8.96 -18.85 11.29
C ASP A 77 -8.87 -17.32 11.30
N PHE A 78 -9.98 -16.64 10.96
CA PHE A 78 -10.13 -15.18 11.06
C PHE A 78 -11.13 -14.76 12.14
N GLU A 79 -11.53 -15.69 13.01
CA GLU A 79 -12.49 -15.42 14.10
C GLU A 79 -11.77 -15.10 15.42
N GLY A 80 -12.39 -14.26 16.26
CA GLY A 80 -11.80 -13.81 17.52
C GLY A 80 -10.70 -12.74 17.37
N PHE A 81 -10.15 -12.27 18.49
CA PHE A 81 -9.21 -11.14 18.53
C PHE A 81 -7.94 -11.38 17.67
N GLY A 82 -7.39 -12.59 17.71
CA GLY A 82 -6.23 -12.97 16.88
C GLY A 82 -6.55 -12.96 15.37
N GLY A 83 -7.74 -13.44 15.00
CA GLY A 83 -8.23 -13.41 13.62
C GLY A 83 -8.41 -12.00 13.06
N TYR A 84 -8.91 -11.06 13.88
CA TYR A 84 -9.01 -9.65 13.50
C TYR A 84 -7.63 -9.03 13.24
N LEU A 85 -6.65 -9.27 14.10
CA LEU A 85 -5.28 -8.76 13.90
C LEU A 85 -4.63 -9.37 12.65
N LYS A 86 -4.82 -10.67 12.42
CA LYS A 86 -4.36 -11.37 11.22
C LYS A 86 -4.96 -10.77 9.95
N SER A 87 -6.28 -10.56 9.95
CA SER A 87 -7.00 -9.91 8.84
C SER A 87 -6.47 -8.49 8.56
N LEU A 88 -6.33 -7.69 9.62
CA LEU A 88 -5.81 -6.33 9.51
C LEU A 88 -4.38 -6.30 8.95
N TYR A 89 -3.51 -7.20 9.43
CA TYR A 89 -2.16 -7.34 8.91
C TYR A 89 -2.17 -7.66 7.42
N PHE A 90 -2.89 -8.72 7.00
CA PHE A 90 -2.89 -9.16 5.61
C PHE A 90 -3.52 -8.13 4.65
N GLU A 91 -4.47 -7.32 5.12
CA GLU A 91 -5.06 -6.25 4.30
C GLU A 91 -4.20 -4.96 4.26
N LEU A 92 -3.68 -4.50 5.41
CA LEU A 92 -2.95 -3.23 5.49
C LEU A 92 -1.49 -3.34 5.08
N PHE A 93 -0.82 -4.44 5.42
CA PHE A 93 0.63 -4.58 5.26
C PHE A 93 1.09 -4.35 3.82
N PRO A 94 0.46 -4.93 2.78
CA PRO A 94 0.85 -4.67 1.39
C PRO A 94 0.80 -3.18 1.04
N SER A 95 -0.23 -2.47 1.52
CA SER A 95 -0.44 -1.06 1.23
C SER A 95 0.58 -0.18 1.97
N ILE A 96 0.83 -0.46 3.25
CA ILE A 96 1.79 0.27 4.08
C ILE A 96 3.20 0.09 3.52
N PHE A 97 3.60 -1.16 3.23
CA PHE A 97 4.93 -1.44 2.72
C PHE A 97 5.16 -0.80 1.34
N SER A 98 4.17 -0.91 0.44
CA SER A 98 4.24 -0.28 -0.87
C SER A 98 4.33 1.24 -0.76
N PHE A 99 3.59 1.85 0.16
CA PHE A 99 3.70 3.28 0.46
C PHE A 99 5.12 3.67 0.90
N MET A 100 5.71 2.89 1.81
CA MET A 100 7.08 3.13 2.31
C MET A 100 8.12 3.00 1.20
N ALA A 101 7.97 2.02 0.31
CA ALA A 101 8.84 1.88 -0.87
C ALA A 101 8.76 3.10 -1.78
N ILE A 102 7.55 3.61 -2.04
CA ILE A 102 7.37 4.83 -2.84
C ILE A 102 7.94 6.07 -2.13
N ALA A 103 7.77 6.19 -0.81
CA ALA A 103 8.34 7.28 -0.02
C ALA A 103 9.88 7.33 -0.16
N PHE A 104 10.52 6.16 -0.15
CA PHE A 104 11.96 6.04 -0.40
C PHE A 104 12.33 6.48 -1.83
N LEU A 105 11.61 5.99 -2.85
CA LEU A 105 11.85 6.35 -4.25
C LEU A 105 11.65 7.86 -4.48
N ARG A 106 10.63 8.45 -3.86
CA ARG A 106 10.34 9.89 -3.90
C ARG A 106 11.55 10.69 -3.40
N ILE A 107 12.09 10.37 -2.23
CA ILE A 107 13.27 11.08 -1.73
C ILE A 107 14.45 10.89 -2.68
N LYS A 108 14.73 9.65 -3.06
CA LYS A 108 15.94 9.32 -3.81
C LYS A 108 15.97 9.95 -5.20
N PHE A 109 14.84 9.97 -5.90
CA PHE A 109 14.80 10.32 -7.33
C PHE A 109 14.06 11.64 -7.63
N ILE A 110 13.06 12.00 -6.83
CA ILE A 110 12.20 13.17 -7.10
C ILE A 110 12.71 14.38 -6.32
N THR A 111 12.67 14.34 -4.98
CA THR A 111 13.04 15.50 -4.17
C THR A 111 14.54 15.63 -3.95
N LYS A 112 15.27 14.50 -4.02
CA LYS A 112 16.73 14.42 -3.85
C LYS A 112 17.19 15.02 -2.51
N GLU A 113 16.36 14.89 -1.49
CA GLU A 113 16.63 15.36 -0.13
C GLU A 113 17.48 14.34 0.65
N GLN A 114 18.10 14.79 1.74
CA GLN A 114 18.75 13.87 2.67
C GLN A 114 17.73 12.91 3.28
N PHE A 115 18.12 11.64 3.42
CA PHE A 115 17.26 10.62 4.01
C PHE A 115 17.07 10.87 5.52
N ALA A 116 15.85 11.24 5.91
CA ALA A 116 15.43 11.44 7.28
C ALA A 116 13.93 11.13 7.42
N VAL A 117 13.46 10.86 8.64
CA VAL A 117 12.04 10.60 8.89
C VAL A 117 11.17 11.81 8.48
N SER A 118 11.66 13.03 8.72
CA SER A 118 10.96 14.27 8.35
C SER A 118 10.80 14.42 6.83
N THR A 119 11.80 14.01 6.04
CA THR A 119 11.76 14.09 4.57
C THR A 119 10.98 12.93 3.96
N LEU A 120 10.99 11.75 4.60
CA LEU A 120 10.24 10.56 4.18
C LEU A 120 8.76 10.84 4.06
N PHE A 121 8.17 11.48 5.07
CA PHE A 121 6.74 11.78 5.12
C PHE A 121 6.43 13.25 4.81
N GLY A 122 7.43 14.02 4.37
CA GLY A 122 7.27 15.41 4.01
C GLY A 122 6.27 15.59 2.85
N GLY A 123 5.48 16.66 2.87
CA GLY A 123 4.48 16.92 1.83
C GLY A 123 3.11 16.29 2.05
N ILE A 124 2.97 15.32 2.97
CA ILE A 124 1.68 14.64 3.22
C ILE A 124 0.66 15.61 3.84
N LYS A 125 1.08 16.44 4.80
CA LYS A 125 0.20 17.42 5.43
C LYS A 125 -0.33 18.42 4.41
N GLU A 126 0.56 18.92 3.55
CA GLU A 126 0.23 19.86 2.47
C GLU A 126 -0.70 19.19 1.44
N MET A 127 -0.50 17.90 1.15
CA MET A 127 -1.39 17.13 0.29
C MET A 127 -2.82 17.11 0.83
N PHE A 128 -3.01 16.77 2.10
CA PHE A 128 -4.35 16.77 2.71
C PHE A 128 -4.95 18.17 2.80
N GLN A 129 -4.14 19.21 3.05
CA GLN A 129 -4.61 20.59 3.00
C GLN A 129 -5.08 20.99 1.60
N SER A 130 -4.33 20.60 0.56
CA SER A 130 -4.69 20.85 -0.83
C SER A 130 -5.99 20.12 -1.20
N ILE A 131 -6.13 18.84 -0.85
CA ILE A 131 -7.37 18.07 -1.06
C ILE A 131 -8.55 18.77 -0.37
N LYS A 132 -8.39 19.20 0.88
CA LYS A 132 -9.44 19.93 1.61
C LYS A 132 -9.81 21.25 0.92
N GLN A 133 -8.85 21.97 0.37
CA GLN A 133 -9.09 23.23 -0.34
C GLN A 133 -9.80 23.00 -1.67
N SER A 134 -9.57 21.88 -2.36
CA SER A 134 -10.24 21.54 -3.62
C SER A 134 -11.76 21.39 -3.50
N PHE A 135 -12.30 21.19 -2.30
CA PHE A 135 -13.74 21.12 -2.04
C PHE A 135 -14.37 22.47 -1.71
N LYS A 136 -13.58 23.54 -1.59
CA LYS A 136 -14.12 24.89 -1.43
C LYS A 136 -14.51 25.42 -2.81
N SER A 137 -15.71 25.98 -2.93
CA SER A 137 -16.10 26.69 -4.14
C SER A 137 -15.12 27.82 -4.43
N PRO A 138 -14.77 28.09 -5.70
CA PRO A 138 -14.15 29.35 -6.07
C PRO A 138 -15.13 30.46 -5.64
N GLU A 139 -14.65 31.40 -4.82
CA GLU A 139 -15.37 32.67 -4.61
C GLU A 139 -15.37 33.48 -5.91
#